data_AF-A0A7G5LLF6-F1
#
_entry.id   AF-A0A7G5LLF6-F1
#
_cell.length_a   1.000
_cell.length_b   1.000
_cell.length_c   1.000
_cell.angle_alpha   90.00
_cell.angle_beta   90.00
_cell.angle_gamma   90.00
#
_symmetry.space_group_name_H-M   'P 1'
#
loop_
_entity.id
_entity.type
_entity.pdbx_description
1 polymer ?
#
loop_
_entity_poly.entity_id
_entity_poly.type
_entity_poly.pdbx_seq_one_letter_code
_entity_poly.pdbx_strand_id
1 'polypeptide(L)'
;MALFQNPFFKSNSNDTEAEYTKGVVSLQSSRFEEASQHFQIAASGGHVSALYNLSIIHGSGLISPWSFDAAADCWYKGASLGHPSAQSSLWMLEAADRGGFGYDNLAKMSSEQSNRGQVNAALMTCAARFTDVLCKKYGASNDFIAYEIDAARQSDDEHVRRFVERTGLSNDVTTGGLDRLIPGSAADQITDGLNQFSVAQLRSGMDEKYVTMSRCTVVGYVIQKSVYGSMSKPLLGVADFLR
;
A
#
# COMPACT_ATOMS: atom_id res chain seq x y z
N MET A 1 4.78 26.19 -29.51
CA MET A 1 5.38 25.95 -28.18
C MET A 1 5.10 24.48 -27.85
N ALA A 2 6.08 23.59 -28.03
CA ALA A 2 5.86 22.16 -27.84
C ALA A 2 5.72 21.87 -26.33
N LEU A 3 4.52 21.47 -25.91
CA LEU A 3 4.18 21.14 -24.52
C LEU A 3 4.80 19.81 -24.02
N PHE A 4 5.65 19.17 -24.83
CA PHE A 4 6.30 17.90 -24.52
C PHE A 4 7.78 17.99 -24.89
N GLN A 5 8.62 18.48 -23.97
CA GLN A 5 10.07 18.57 -24.16
C GLN A 5 10.83 17.29 -23.77
N ASN A 6 10.16 16.33 -23.12
CA ASN A 6 10.77 15.03 -22.81
C ASN A 6 10.15 13.94 -23.68
N PRO A 7 10.94 13.09 -24.33
CA PRO A 7 10.42 11.90 -24.98
C PRO A 7 9.71 11.05 -23.92
N PHE A 8 8.62 10.37 -24.30
CA PHE A 8 8.19 9.17 -23.58
C PHE A 8 9.44 8.32 -23.30
N PHE A 9 9.56 7.70 -22.12
CA PHE A 9 10.65 6.78 -21.81
C PHE A 9 10.56 5.55 -22.70
N LYS A 10 10.97 5.71 -23.95
CA LYS A 10 11.01 4.66 -24.96
C LYS A 10 12.31 3.89 -24.75
N SER A 11 12.20 2.58 -24.73
CA SER A 11 13.34 1.69 -24.89
C SER A 11 13.83 1.74 -26.33
N ASN A 12 15.13 1.50 -26.50
CA ASN A 12 15.75 1.35 -27.83
C ASN A 12 15.42 -0.01 -28.48
N SER A 13 14.78 -0.93 -27.73
CA SER A 13 14.35 -2.24 -28.22
C SER A 13 12.89 -2.23 -28.62
N ASN A 14 12.61 -2.57 -29.89
CA ASN A 14 11.25 -2.73 -30.40
C ASN A 14 10.46 -3.79 -29.62
N ASP A 15 11.12 -4.87 -29.17
CA ASP A 15 10.47 -5.92 -28.38
C ASP A 15 10.06 -5.38 -27.01
N THR A 16 10.89 -4.54 -26.40
CA THR A 16 10.58 -3.90 -25.12
C THR A 16 9.40 -2.93 -25.24
N GLU A 17 9.34 -2.13 -26.30
CA GLU A 17 8.22 -1.23 -26.59
C GLU A 17 6.92 -2.01 -26.88
N ALA A 18 7.02 -3.14 -27.57
CA ALA A 18 5.88 -4.01 -27.85
C ALA A 18 5.30 -4.59 -26.55
N GLU A 19 6.15 -5.08 -25.64
CA GLU A 19 5.73 -5.56 -24.33
C GLU A 19 5.12 -4.44 -23.48
N TYR A 20 5.71 -3.24 -23.46
CA TYR A 20 5.09 -2.10 -22.78
C TYR A 20 3.70 -1.78 -23.34
N THR A 21 3.55 -1.78 -24.66
CA THR A 21 2.27 -1.52 -25.32
C THR A 21 1.22 -2.57 -24.94
N LYS A 22 1.58 -3.87 -24.93
CA LYS A 22 0.69 -4.95 -24.47
C LYS A 22 0.29 -4.76 -23.00
N GLY A 23 1.22 -4.33 -22.16
CA GLY A 23 0.96 -3.99 -20.76
C GLY A 23 -0.05 -2.85 -20.62
N VAL A 24 0.10 -1.77 -21.39
CA VAL A 24 -0.85 -0.65 -21.40
C VAL A 24 -2.24 -1.07 -21.88
N VAL A 25 -2.32 -1.87 -22.95
CA VAL A 25 -3.61 -2.40 -23.45
C VAL A 25 -4.29 -3.30 -22.42
N SER A 26 -3.53 -4.15 -21.73
CA SER A 26 -4.04 -5.01 -20.66
C SER A 26 -4.53 -4.20 -19.47
N LEU A 27 -3.78 -3.15 -19.08
CA LEU A 27 -4.17 -2.22 -18.02
C LEU A 27 -5.48 -1.48 -18.35
N GLN A 28 -5.63 -0.98 -19.58
CA GLN A 28 -6.87 -0.36 -20.05
C GLN A 28 -8.06 -1.33 -20.06
N SER A 29 -7.78 -2.62 -20.26
CA SER A 29 -8.77 -3.69 -20.22
C SER A 29 -9.03 -4.23 -18.79
N SER A 30 -8.47 -3.62 -17.75
CA SER A 30 -8.52 -4.09 -16.35
C SER A 30 -7.98 -5.53 -16.14
N ARG A 31 -7.10 -6.00 -17.02
CA ARG A 31 -6.38 -7.28 -16.91
C ARG A 31 -5.04 -7.04 -16.20
N PHE A 32 -5.10 -6.81 -14.89
CA PHE A 32 -3.98 -6.28 -14.11
C PHE A 32 -2.82 -7.29 -13.96
N GLU A 33 -3.11 -8.58 -13.86
CA GLU A 33 -2.09 -9.64 -13.79
C GLU A 33 -1.31 -9.74 -15.11
N GLU A 34 -2.01 -9.72 -16.24
CA GLU A 34 -1.40 -9.72 -17.58
C GLU A 34 -0.61 -8.42 -17.81
N ALA A 35 -1.17 -7.27 -17.40
CA ALA A 35 -0.46 -5.99 -17.44
C ALA A 35 0.84 -6.05 -16.63
N SER A 36 0.81 -6.61 -15.41
CA SER A 36 1.99 -6.79 -14.56
C SER A 36 3.05 -7.65 -15.23
N GLN A 37 2.66 -8.77 -15.88
CA GLN A 37 3.62 -9.64 -16.59
C GLN A 37 4.32 -8.90 -17.73
N HIS A 38 3.55 -8.22 -18.58
CA HIS A 38 4.10 -7.44 -19.69
C HIS A 38 4.99 -6.28 -19.21
N PHE A 39 4.57 -5.57 -18.15
CA PHE A 39 5.40 -4.52 -17.59
C PHE A 39 6.67 -5.04 -16.93
N GLN A 40 6.68 -6.24 -16.33
CA GLN A 40 7.91 -6.87 -15.82
C GLN A 40 8.90 -7.17 -16.94
N ILE A 41 8.42 -7.67 -18.08
CA ILE A 41 9.27 -7.93 -19.26
C ILE A 41 9.81 -6.59 -19.80
N ALA A 42 8.94 -5.59 -19.97
CA ALA A 42 9.34 -4.29 -20.47
C ALA A 42 10.34 -3.58 -19.54
N ALA A 43 10.11 -3.64 -18.22
CA ALA A 43 11.02 -3.09 -17.21
C ALA A 43 12.39 -3.80 -17.23
N SER A 44 12.40 -5.12 -17.42
CA SER A 44 13.64 -5.90 -17.60
C SER A 44 14.40 -5.51 -18.86
N GLY A 45 13.68 -5.10 -19.91
CA GLY A 45 14.22 -4.50 -21.14
C GLY A 45 14.59 -3.02 -21.03
N GLY A 46 14.52 -2.42 -19.84
CA GLY A 46 14.91 -1.04 -19.56
C GLY A 46 13.81 0.02 -19.75
N HIS A 47 12.55 -0.39 -19.94
CA HIS A 47 11.44 0.56 -20.08
C HIS A 47 11.08 1.20 -18.74
N VAL A 48 11.46 2.47 -18.55
CA VAL A 48 11.30 3.17 -17.27
C VAL A 48 9.82 3.36 -16.89
N SER A 49 8.92 3.70 -17.83
CA SER A 49 7.49 3.82 -17.50
C SER A 49 6.84 2.50 -17.08
N ALA A 50 7.42 1.34 -17.42
CA ALA A 50 6.92 0.06 -16.98
C ALA A 50 7.14 -0.12 -15.47
N LEU A 51 8.28 0.34 -14.93
CA LEU A 51 8.54 0.38 -13.49
C LEU A 51 7.52 1.23 -12.75
N TYR A 52 7.20 2.42 -13.27
CA TYR A 52 6.17 3.26 -12.65
C TYR A 52 4.79 2.61 -12.69
N ASN A 53 4.40 1.97 -13.80
CA ASN A 53 3.13 1.25 -13.85
C ASN A 53 3.09 0.06 -12.88
N LEU A 54 4.20 -0.66 -12.71
CA LEU A 54 4.31 -1.74 -11.71
C LEU A 54 4.17 -1.21 -10.29
N SER A 55 4.71 -0.03 -9.97
CA SER A 55 4.54 0.55 -8.64
C SER A 55 3.09 0.87 -8.33
N ILE A 56 2.33 1.34 -9.33
CA ILE A 56 0.89 1.59 -9.19
C ILE A 56 0.10 0.29 -9.04
N ILE A 57 0.39 -0.72 -9.88
CA ILE A 57 -0.31 -2.03 -9.82
C ILE A 57 -0.13 -2.68 -8.45
N HIS A 58 1.13 -2.78 -7.99
CA HIS A 58 1.43 -3.39 -6.69
C HIS A 58 0.96 -2.53 -5.52
N GLY A 59 0.97 -1.20 -5.62
CA GLY A 59 0.61 -0.30 -4.53
C GLY A 59 -0.90 -0.09 -4.34
N SER A 60 -1.72 -0.31 -5.37
CA SER A 60 -3.17 -0.07 -5.35
C SER A 60 -4.01 -1.31 -5.06
N GLY A 61 -3.38 -2.47 -4.86
CA GLY A 61 -4.08 -3.73 -4.60
C GLY A 61 -4.82 -4.28 -5.81
N LEU A 62 -4.42 -3.90 -7.03
CA LEU A 62 -5.09 -4.33 -8.25
C LEU A 62 -4.84 -5.81 -8.59
N ILE A 63 -3.79 -6.39 -8.01
CA ILE A 63 -3.42 -7.81 -8.14
C ILE A 63 -3.18 -8.41 -6.77
N SER A 64 -3.30 -9.74 -6.69
CA SER A 64 -2.85 -10.53 -5.55
C SER A 64 -1.57 -11.30 -5.88
N PRO A 65 -0.57 -11.32 -4.99
CA PRO A 65 -0.53 -10.64 -3.69
C PRO A 65 -0.32 -9.12 -3.79
N TRP A 66 -0.93 -8.37 -2.86
CA TRP A 66 -0.67 -6.93 -2.70
C TRP A 66 0.69 -6.74 -2.02
N SER A 67 1.63 -6.04 -2.66
CA SER A 67 3.00 -5.89 -2.14
C SER A 67 3.48 -4.44 -2.15
N PHE A 68 3.52 -3.82 -0.97
CA PHE A 68 4.06 -2.47 -0.79
C PHE A 68 5.58 -2.39 -0.98
N ASP A 69 6.31 -3.48 -0.74
CA ASP A 69 7.74 -3.53 -1.00
C ASP A 69 8.02 -3.56 -2.50
N ALA A 70 7.30 -4.39 -3.27
CA ALA A 70 7.43 -4.39 -4.72
C ALA A 70 7.02 -3.04 -5.32
N ALA A 71 5.98 -2.41 -4.77
CA ALA A 71 5.57 -1.07 -5.17
C ALA A 71 6.68 -0.04 -4.92
N ALA A 72 7.24 -0.02 -3.70
CA ALA A 72 8.32 0.89 -3.32
C ALA A 72 9.59 0.66 -4.17
N ASP A 73 9.99 -0.59 -4.37
CA ASP A 73 11.17 -0.94 -5.17
C ASP A 73 11.04 -0.46 -6.62
N CYS A 74 9.88 -0.68 -7.24
CA CYS A 74 9.61 -0.20 -8.59
C CYS A 74 9.57 1.34 -8.64
N TRP A 75 9.05 1.99 -7.60
CA TRP A 75 9.01 3.44 -7.50
C TRP A 75 10.42 4.05 -7.40
N TYR A 76 11.24 3.55 -6.47
CA TYR A 76 12.62 3.98 -6.29
C TYR A 76 13.44 3.79 -7.57
N LYS A 77 13.32 2.63 -8.23
CA LYS A 77 13.97 2.35 -9.52
C LYS A 77 13.48 3.28 -10.64
N GLY A 78 12.16 3.49 -10.73
CA GLY A 78 11.60 4.42 -11.70
C GLY A 78 12.11 5.85 -11.51
N ALA A 79 12.17 6.31 -10.26
CA ALA A 79 12.65 7.65 -9.92
C ALA A 79 14.16 7.83 -10.18
N SER A 80 14.98 6.82 -9.84
CA SER A 80 16.42 6.85 -10.11
C SER A 80 16.75 6.82 -11.60
N LEU A 81 15.89 6.20 -12.41
CA LEU A 81 15.98 6.19 -13.87
C LEU A 81 15.29 7.38 -14.56
N GLY A 82 14.82 8.37 -13.81
CA GLY A 82 14.34 9.63 -14.38
C GLY A 82 12.83 9.76 -14.56
N HIS A 83 12.00 8.79 -14.16
CA HIS A 83 10.56 8.85 -14.39
C HIS A 83 9.92 10.08 -13.68
N PRO A 84 9.30 11.04 -14.39
CA PRO A 84 8.87 12.32 -13.84
C PRO A 84 7.89 12.17 -12.68
N SER A 85 6.86 11.34 -12.85
CA SER A 85 5.85 11.12 -11.80
C SER A 85 6.40 10.34 -10.60
N ALA A 86 7.43 9.53 -10.82
CA ALA A 86 8.08 8.79 -9.74
C ALA A 86 8.97 9.76 -8.94
N GLN A 87 9.76 10.59 -9.63
CA GLN A 87 10.61 11.61 -9.03
C GLN A 87 9.82 12.68 -8.27
N SER A 88 8.72 13.17 -8.85
CA SER A 88 7.89 14.22 -8.22
C SER A 88 7.31 13.79 -6.87
N SER A 89 7.15 12.49 -6.67
CA SER A 89 6.49 11.90 -5.50
C SER A 89 7.47 11.09 -4.63
N LEU A 90 8.75 11.03 -5.01
CA LEU A 90 9.78 10.23 -4.32
C LEU A 90 9.95 10.66 -2.85
N TRP A 91 9.84 11.96 -2.59
CA TRP A 91 9.96 12.53 -1.25
C TRP A 91 8.97 11.92 -0.26
N MET A 92 7.76 11.53 -0.70
CA MET A 92 6.74 10.92 0.17
C MET A 92 7.21 9.56 0.68
N LEU A 93 7.69 8.73 -0.24
CA LEU A 93 8.15 7.37 0.05
C LEU A 93 9.40 7.41 0.94
N GLU A 94 10.33 8.31 0.63
CA GLU A 94 11.52 8.53 1.44
C GLU A 94 11.20 9.04 2.85
N ALA A 95 10.23 9.96 2.99
CA ALA A 95 9.79 10.44 4.29
C ALA A 95 9.08 9.34 5.08
N ALA A 96 8.29 8.48 4.42
CA ALA A 96 7.64 7.34 5.04
C ALA A 96 8.69 6.35 5.58
N ASP A 97 9.68 6.00 4.77
CA ASP A 97 10.76 5.06 5.13
C ASP A 97 11.67 5.58 6.25
N ARG A 98 11.76 6.90 6.43
CA ARG A 98 12.49 7.55 7.53
C ARG A 98 11.62 7.80 8.76
N GLY A 99 10.33 7.48 8.71
CA GLY A 99 9.38 7.74 9.80
C GLY A 99 9.08 9.24 10.01
N GLY A 100 9.31 10.06 8.99
CA GLY A 100 9.11 11.52 9.02
C GLY A 100 7.91 12.01 8.20
N PHE A 101 7.12 11.11 7.61
CA PHE A 101 5.98 11.51 6.77
C PHE A 101 4.84 12.12 7.58
N GLY A 102 4.45 11.48 8.69
CA GLY A 102 3.40 11.99 9.59
C GLY A 102 1.98 11.64 9.15
N TYR A 103 1.11 11.31 10.12
CA TYR A 103 -0.29 10.99 9.84
C TYR A 103 -1.11 12.20 9.39
N ASP A 104 -0.75 13.42 9.85
CA ASP A 104 -1.36 14.66 9.35
C ASP A 104 -1.20 14.80 7.84
N ASN A 105 -0.02 14.48 7.30
CA ASN A 105 0.24 14.52 5.86
C ASN A 105 -0.51 13.40 5.14
N LEU A 106 -0.53 12.17 5.68
CA LEU A 106 -1.36 11.07 5.14
C LEU A 106 -2.84 11.48 5.03
N ALA A 107 -3.40 12.00 6.11
CA ALA A 107 -4.80 12.40 6.19
C ALA A 107 -5.12 13.59 5.29
N LYS A 108 -4.27 14.62 5.29
CA LYS A 108 -4.42 15.78 4.41
C LYS A 108 -4.41 15.37 2.95
N MET A 109 -3.37 14.65 2.51
CA MET A 109 -3.24 14.22 1.12
C MET A 109 -4.35 13.24 0.72
N SER A 110 -4.82 12.39 1.64
CA SER A 110 -5.97 11.52 1.36
C SER A 110 -7.27 12.31 1.18
N SER A 111 -7.47 13.39 1.93
CA SER A 111 -8.68 14.22 1.86
C SER A 111 -8.71 15.11 0.61
N GLU A 112 -7.54 15.54 0.13
CA GLU A 112 -7.40 16.40 -1.06
C GLU A 112 -7.53 15.64 -2.39
N GLN A 113 -7.42 14.31 -2.37
CA GLN A 113 -7.56 13.50 -3.56
C GLN A 113 -9.03 13.20 -3.85
N SER A 114 -9.50 13.54 -5.06
CA SER A 114 -10.78 13.04 -5.56
C SER A 114 -10.64 11.55 -5.88
N ASN A 115 -10.88 10.73 -4.87
CA ASN A 115 -10.81 9.29 -4.98
C ASN A 115 -12.09 8.82 -5.67
N ARG A 116 -12.02 8.48 -6.96
CA ARG A 116 -13.13 7.87 -7.74
C ARG A 116 -13.47 6.45 -7.24
N GLY A 117 -13.51 6.24 -5.92
CA GLY A 117 -13.66 4.94 -5.26
C GLY A 117 -12.43 4.04 -5.34
N GLN A 118 -11.27 4.53 -5.79
CA GLN A 118 -10.04 3.73 -5.90
C GLN A 118 -9.03 4.08 -4.82
N VAL A 119 -8.28 3.05 -4.40
CA VAL A 119 -7.20 3.18 -3.44
C VAL A 119 -5.98 3.82 -4.10
N ASN A 120 -5.44 4.89 -3.50
CA ASN A 120 -4.25 5.55 -4.03
C ASN A 120 -2.98 4.75 -3.70
N ALA A 121 -2.26 4.30 -4.74
CA ALA A 121 -1.03 3.51 -4.61
C ALA A 121 0.03 4.16 -3.71
N ALA A 122 0.25 5.47 -3.90
CA ALA A 122 1.27 6.23 -3.20
C ALA A 122 0.96 6.30 -1.71
N LEU A 123 -0.26 6.72 -1.38
CA LEU A 123 -0.70 6.90 0.01
C LEU A 123 -0.75 5.58 0.75
N MET A 124 -1.22 4.50 0.12
CA MET A 124 -1.20 3.18 0.77
C MET A 124 0.21 2.66 1.01
N THR A 125 1.09 2.79 0.00
CA THR A 125 2.49 2.39 0.15
C THR A 125 3.17 3.19 1.27
N CYS A 126 2.92 4.50 1.33
CA CYS A 126 3.42 5.36 2.40
C CYS A 126 2.81 4.99 3.76
N ALA A 127 1.50 4.78 3.86
CA ALA A 127 0.81 4.42 5.10
C ALA A 127 1.37 3.13 5.69
N ALA A 128 1.49 2.07 4.86
CA ALA A 128 1.99 0.78 5.31
C ALA A 128 3.45 0.86 5.80
N ARG A 129 4.33 1.47 5.00
CA ARG A 129 5.76 1.57 5.31
C ARG A 129 6.04 2.52 6.47
N PHE A 130 5.34 3.65 6.53
CA PHE A 130 5.42 4.58 7.65
C PHE A 130 4.98 3.92 8.97
N THR A 131 3.85 3.23 8.96
CA THR A 131 3.34 2.52 10.16
C THR A 131 4.33 1.46 10.63
N ASP A 132 4.89 0.65 9.73
CA ASP A 132 5.92 -0.34 10.07
C ASP A 132 7.17 0.31 10.69
N VAL A 133 7.67 1.39 10.09
CA VAL A 133 8.83 2.13 10.61
C VAL A 133 8.56 2.68 12.02
N LEU A 134 7.39 3.28 12.25
CA LEU A 134 7.03 3.77 13.59
C LEU A 134 6.92 2.63 14.61
N CYS A 135 6.23 1.55 14.25
CA CYS A 135 6.08 0.38 15.11
C CYS A 135 7.44 -0.18 15.54
N LYS A 136 8.38 -0.32 14.61
CA LYS A 136 9.74 -0.79 14.90
C LYS A 136 10.55 0.22 15.72
N LYS A 137 10.54 1.49 15.33
CA LYS A 137 11.33 2.55 15.96
C LYS A 137 10.97 2.74 17.43
N TYR A 138 9.69 2.61 17.77
CA TYR A 138 9.18 2.83 19.13
C TYR A 138 8.81 1.55 19.88
N GLY A 139 9.12 0.37 19.33
CA GLY A 139 8.81 -0.91 19.97
C GLY A 139 7.32 -1.18 20.14
N ALA A 140 6.46 -0.56 19.32
CA ALA A 140 5.01 -0.58 19.46
C ALA A 140 4.32 -1.74 18.72
N SER A 141 5.06 -2.54 17.93
CA SER A 141 4.48 -3.56 17.05
C SER A 141 3.54 -4.53 17.78
N ASN A 142 3.91 -5.03 18.96
CA ASN A 142 3.12 -6.04 19.65
C ASN A 142 1.80 -5.48 20.20
N ASP A 143 1.84 -4.30 20.81
CA ASP A 143 0.65 -3.67 21.39
C ASP A 143 -0.29 -3.17 20.28
N PHE A 144 0.27 -2.58 19.22
CA PHE A 144 -0.49 -2.19 18.03
C PHE A 144 -1.19 -3.38 17.37
N ILE A 145 -0.45 -4.47 17.08
CA ILE A 145 -1.03 -5.67 16.45
C ILE A 145 -2.08 -6.31 17.35
N ALA A 146 -1.81 -6.42 18.66
CA ALA A 146 -2.77 -6.99 19.59
C ALA A 146 -4.06 -6.19 19.62
N TYR A 147 -3.98 -4.86 19.73
CA TYR A 147 -5.15 -3.99 19.69
C TYR A 147 -5.94 -4.13 18.38
N GLU A 148 -5.29 -3.99 17.22
CA GLU A 148 -5.97 -4.00 15.93
C GLU A 148 -6.67 -5.33 15.65
N ILE A 149 -6.07 -6.46 16.07
CA ILE A 149 -6.67 -7.78 15.86
C ILE A 149 -7.77 -8.07 16.88
N ASP A 150 -7.62 -7.65 18.13
CA ASP A 150 -8.67 -7.82 19.14
C ASP A 150 -9.90 -6.96 18.82
N ALA A 151 -9.68 -5.72 18.35
CA ALA A 151 -10.74 -4.85 17.83
C ALA A 151 -11.40 -5.46 16.58
N ALA A 152 -10.61 -5.95 15.62
CA ALA A 152 -11.13 -6.57 14.40
C ALA A 152 -11.99 -7.81 14.66
N ARG A 153 -11.69 -8.59 15.72
CA ARG A 153 -12.51 -9.75 16.12
C ARG A 153 -13.90 -9.38 16.61
N GLN A 154 -14.11 -8.15 17.05
CA GLN A 154 -15.42 -7.66 17.47
C GLN A 154 -16.24 -7.12 16.30
N SER A 155 -15.66 -7.05 15.10
CA SER A 155 -16.34 -6.56 13.91
C SER A 155 -17.37 -7.55 13.39
N ASP A 156 -18.52 -7.01 12.95
CA ASP A 156 -19.53 -7.77 12.25
C ASP A 156 -19.29 -7.91 10.73
N ASP A 157 -18.27 -7.23 10.22
CA ASP A 157 -17.88 -7.27 8.81
C ASP A 157 -17.18 -8.61 8.47
N GLU A 158 -17.75 -9.34 7.51
CA GLU A 158 -17.23 -10.64 7.07
C GLU A 158 -15.80 -10.55 6.50
N HIS A 159 -15.48 -9.49 5.77
CA HIS A 159 -14.15 -9.28 5.20
C HIS A 159 -13.11 -9.07 6.31
N VAL A 160 -13.49 -8.37 7.40
CA VAL A 160 -12.63 -8.20 8.58
C VAL A 160 -12.41 -9.53 9.30
N ARG A 161 -13.45 -10.34 9.49
CA ARG A 161 -13.31 -11.68 10.11
C ARG A 161 -12.36 -12.58 9.29
N ARG A 162 -12.55 -12.62 7.96
CA ARG A 162 -11.67 -13.36 7.05
C ARG A 162 -10.24 -12.82 7.02
N PHE A 163 -10.05 -11.51 7.18
CA PHE A 163 -8.73 -10.92 7.38
C PHE A 163 -8.07 -11.44 8.66
N VAL A 164 -8.76 -11.40 9.80
CA VAL A 164 -8.25 -11.91 11.08
C VAL A 164 -7.83 -13.37 10.97
N GLU A 165 -8.69 -14.24 10.43
CA GLU A 165 -8.37 -15.66 10.22
C GLU A 165 -7.10 -15.86 9.38
N ARG A 166 -6.94 -15.03 8.34
CA ARG A 166 -5.80 -15.09 7.43
C ARG A 166 -4.48 -14.64 8.06
N THR A 167 -4.51 -13.83 9.12
CA THR A 167 -3.29 -13.46 9.85
C THR A 167 -2.62 -14.65 10.53
N GLY A 168 -3.39 -15.70 10.85
CA GLY A 168 -2.90 -16.87 11.57
C GLY A 168 -2.52 -16.61 13.03
N LEU A 169 -2.83 -15.43 13.57
CA LEU A 169 -2.51 -15.06 14.95
C LEU A 169 -3.43 -15.79 15.94
N SER A 170 -2.84 -16.48 16.92
CA SER A 170 -3.60 -17.13 17.98
C SER A 170 -4.26 -16.13 18.93
N ASN A 171 -5.29 -16.59 19.63
CA ASN A 171 -5.97 -15.79 20.65
C ASN A 171 -5.00 -15.38 21.78
N ASP A 172 -4.10 -16.27 22.20
CA ASP A 172 -3.15 -16.00 23.29
C ASP A 172 -2.26 -14.76 23.05
N VAL A 173 -1.97 -14.46 21.78
CA VAL A 173 -1.15 -13.30 21.41
C VAL A 173 -1.94 -11.99 21.50
N THR A 174 -3.23 -12.03 21.22
CA THR A 174 -4.04 -10.87 20.81
C THR A 174 -5.20 -10.55 21.76
N THR A 175 -5.71 -11.53 22.52
CA THR A 175 -6.78 -11.32 23.51
C THR A 175 -6.36 -10.32 24.59
N GLY A 176 -7.27 -9.42 24.94
CA GLY A 176 -6.99 -8.31 25.86
C GLY A 176 -6.16 -7.20 25.20
N GLY A 177 -6.09 -7.21 23.87
CA GLY A 177 -5.37 -6.22 23.07
C GLY A 177 -5.98 -4.83 23.21
N LEU A 178 -7.31 -4.74 23.41
CA LEU A 178 -7.98 -3.47 23.68
C LEU A 178 -7.41 -2.75 24.91
N ASP A 179 -6.98 -3.49 25.93
CA ASP A 179 -6.43 -2.94 27.17
C ASP A 179 -4.91 -2.65 27.09
N ARG A 180 -4.25 -3.00 25.97
CA ARG A 180 -2.80 -2.79 25.79
C ARG A 180 -2.45 -1.38 25.34
N LEU A 181 -3.41 -0.61 24.81
CA LEU A 181 -3.18 0.78 24.44
C LEU A 181 -3.20 1.67 25.69
N ILE A 182 -2.00 2.08 26.12
CA ILE A 182 -1.83 3.09 27.15
C ILE A 182 -1.95 4.47 26.49
N PRO A 183 -2.80 5.39 27.00
CA PRO A 183 -2.93 6.74 26.45
C PRO A 183 -1.58 7.45 26.32
N GLY A 184 -1.30 7.98 25.13
CA GLY A 184 -0.04 8.66 24.80
C GLY A 184 1.13 7.73 24.52
N SER A 185 0.97 6.40 24.62
CA SER A 185 1.98 5.45 24.16
C SER A 185 2.20 5.54 22.65
N ALA A 186 3.29 4.97 22.16
CA ALA A 186 3.56 4.93 20.73
C ALA A 186 2.49 4.12 19.98
N ALA A 187 2.03 2.99 20.52
CA ALA A 187 0.98 2.19 19.91
C ALA A 187 -0.34 2.98 19.80
N ASP A 188 -0.71 3.70 20.86
CA ASP A 188 -1.90 4.56 20.90
C ASP A 188 -1.86 5.66 19.83
N GLN A 189 -0.76 6.41 19.76
CA GLN A 189 -0.58 7.46 18.75
C GLN A 189 -0.54 6.91 17.31
N ILE A 190 0.01 5.71 17.11
CA ILE A 190 0.03 5.04 15.80
C ILE A 190 -1.40 4.63 15.40
N THR A 191 -2.16 4.03 16.32
CA THR A 191 -3.57 3.65 16.11
C THR A 191 -4.45 4.87 15.82
N ASP A 192 -4.28 5.96 16.57
CA ASP A 192 -4.98 7.23 16.33
C ASP A 192 -4.64 7.84 14.97
N GLY A 193 -3.37 7.81 14.60
CA GLY A 193 -2.94 8.25 13.28
C GLY A 193 -3.58 7.44 12.14
N LEU A 194 -3.67 6.11 12.31
CA LEU A 194 -4.35 5.25 11.35
C LEU A 194 -5.87 5.51 11.32
N ASN A 195 -6.49 5.82 12.46
CA ASN A 195 -7.89 6.30 12.53
C ASN A 195 -8.08 7.58 11.70
N GLN A 196 -7.19 8.56 11.86
CA GLN A 196 -7.24 9.81 11.10
C GLN A 196 -7.11 9.57 9.60
N PHE A 197 -6.22 8.67 9.19
CA PHE A 197 -6.08 8.28 7.78
C PHE A 197 -7.37 7.63 7.24
N SER A 198 -7.97 6.68 7.97
CA SER A 198 -9.25 6.06 7.57
C SER A 198 -10.39 7.09 7.45
N VAL A 199 -10.50 8.01 8.41
CA VAL A 199 -11.49 9.09 8.37
C VAL A 199 -11.27 10.02 7.17
N ALA A 200 -10.02 10.34 6.85
CA ALA A 200 -9.68 11.12 5.67
C ALA A 200 -10.06 10.40 4.35
N GLN A 201 -9.85 9.08 4.27
CA GLN A 201 -10.31 8.29 3.13
C GLN A 201 -11.83 8.34 2.98
N LEU A 202 -12.60 8.19 4.06
CA LEU A 202 -14.06 8.34 4.02
C LEU A 202 -14.48 9.74 3.53
N ARG A 203 -13.85 10.80 4.05
CA ARG A 203 -14.15 12.20 3.67
C ARG A 203 -13.85 12.50 2.20
N SER A 204 -12.91 11.76 1.60
CA SER A 204 -12.60 11.86 0.16
C SER A 204 -13.67 11.23 -0.75
N GLY A 205 -14.69 10.57 -0.18
CA GLY A 205 -15.75 9.86 -0.91
C GLY A 205 -15.44 8.39 -1.18
N MET A 206 -14.44 7.81 -0.51
CA MET A 206 -14.15 6.37 -0.62
C MET A 206 -15.22 5.56 0.13
N ASP A 207 -15.73 4.50 -0.49
CA ASP A 207 -16.68 3.54 0.13
C ASP A 207 -16.02 2.87 1.35
N GLU A 208 -16.81 2.72 2.42
CA GLU A 208 -16.40 2.17 3.70
C GLU A 208 -15.66 0.83 3.57
N LYS A 209 -16.10 -0.06 2.68
CA LYS A 209 -15.44 -1.36 2.47
C LYS A 209 -13.98 -1.22 2.00
N TYR A 210 -13.68 -0.21 1.18
CA TYR A 210 -12.31 0.06 0.73
C TYR A 210 -11.47 0.72 1.82
N VAL A 211 -12.09 1.50 2.70
CA VAL A 211 -11.42 2.07 3.88
C VAL A 211 -11.07 0.98 4.88
N THR A 212 -12.02 0.08 5.17
CA THR A 212 -11.82 -1.10 6.00
C THR A 212 -10.71 -1.99 5.45
N MET A 213 -10.77 -2.31 4.15
CA MET A 213 -9.70 -3.04 3.47
C MET A 213 -8.35 -2.33 3.57
N SER A 214 -8.31 -1.00 3.39
CA SER A 214 -7.07 -0.21 3.49
C SER A 214 -6.44 -0.38 4.88
N ARG A 215 -7.24 -0.22 5.94
CA ARG A 215 -6.78 -0.40 7.32
C ARG A 215 -6.28 -1.83 7.57
N CYS A 216 -7.08 -2.84 7.24
CA CYS A 216 -6.68 -4.25 7.38
C CYS A 216 -5.37 -4.55 6.64
N THR A 217 -5.18 -3.96 5.46
CA THR A 217 -3.98 -4.19 4.64
C THR A 217 -2.74 -3.53 5.24
N VAL A 218 -2.86 -2.33 5.82
CA VAL A 218 -1.77 -1.68 6.58
C VAL A 218 -1.40 -2.52 7.81
N VAL A 219 -2.39 -2.95 8.59
CA VAL A 219 -2.17 -3.82 9.77
C VAL A 219 -1.52 -5.14 9.35
N GLY A 220 -2.02 -5.77 8.27
CA GLY A 220 -1.45 -6.99 7.72
C GLY A 220 0.01 -6.84 7.30
N TYR A 221 0.38 -5.69 6.73
CA TYR A 221 1.77 -5.41 6.39
C TYR A 221 2.66 -5.32 7.64
N VAL A 222 2.20 -4.62 8.69
CA VAL A 222 2.93 -4.56 9.97
C VAL A 222 3.09 -5.97 10.57
N ILE A 223 2.06 -6.82 10.50
CA ILE A 223 2.15 -8.22 10.94
C ILE A 223 3.22 -8.97 10.14
N GLN A 224 3.22 -8.87 8.81
CA GLN A 224 4.23 -9.49 7.94
C GLN A 224 5.66 -9.04 8.26
N LYS A 225 5.83 -7.80 8.72
CA LYS A 225 7.13 -7.20 9.06
C LYS A 225 7.53 -7.39 10.53
N SER A 226 6.68 -8.01 11.34
CA SER A 226 6.90 -8.29 12.75
C SER A 226 7.44 -9.71 13.00
N VAL A 227 7.61 -10.06 14.27
CA VAL A 227 7.93 -11.44 14.70
C VAL A 227 6.89 -12.48 14.28
N TYR A 228 5.69 -12.03 13.88
CA TYR A 228 4.60 -12.90 13.44
C TYR A 228 4.58 -13.14 11.92
N GLY A 229 5.54 -12.59 11.17
CA GLY A 229 5.53 -12.62 9.71
C GLY A 229 5.54 -14.04 9.10
N SER A 230 6.13 -15.02 9.78
CA SER A 230 6.17 -16.42 9.33
C SER A 230 4.80 -17.11 9.35
N MET A 231 3.84 -16.60 10.14
CA MET A 231 2.47 -17.12 10.23
C MET A 231 1.50 -16.41 9.29
N SER A 232 1.84 -15.18 8.91
CA SER A 232 0.98 -14.31 8.12
C SER A 232 0.93 -14.74 6.66
N LYS A 233 -0.27 -14.94 6.11
CA LYS A 233 -0.45 -15.16 4.67
C LYS A 233 -0.21 -13.86 3.88
N PRO A 234 0.02 -13.93 2.56
CA PRO A 234 0.16 -12.74 1.72
C PRO A 234 -1.04 -11.79 1.81
N LEU A 235 -0.78 -10.49 1.61
CA LEU A 235 -1.85 -9.49 1.52
C LEU A 235 -2.63 -9.74 0.24
N LEU A 236 -3.94 -9.53 0.31
CA LEU A 236 -4.85 -9.81 -0.80
C LEU A 236 -5.15 -8.49 -1.49
N GLY A 237 -5.14 -8.50 -2.82
CA GLY A 237 -5.66 -7.38 -3.61
C GLY A 237 -7.17 -7.21 -3.41
N VAL A 238 -7.69 -6.10 -3.94
CA VAL A 238 -9.07 -5.65 -3.75
C VAL A 238 -10.09 -6.73 -4.12
N ALA A 239 -9.90 -7.37 -5.28
CA ALA A 239 -10.82 -8.38 -5.78
C ALA A 239 -10.90 -9.63 -4.89
N ASP A 240 -9.79 -10.05 -4.28
CA ASP A 240 -9.75 -11.24 -3.42
C ASP A 240 -10.10 -10.92 -1.96
N PHE A 241 -9.86 -9.68 -1.51
CA PHE A 241 -10.24 -9.24 -0.17
C PHE A 241 -11.77 -9.10 -0.04
N LEU A 242 -12.42 -8.55 -1.08
CA LEU A 242 -13.85 -8.26 -1.10
C LEU A 242 -14.71 -9.40 -1.70
N ARG A 243 -14.10 -10.48 -2.20
CA ARG A 243 -14.81 -11.70 -2.62
C ARG A 243 -15.13 -12.55 -1.40
#